data_AF-A0A956BIC4-F1
#
_entry.id   AF-A0A956BIC4-F1
#
_cell.length_a   1.000
_cell.length_b   1.000
_cell.length_c   1.000
_cell.angle_alpha   90.00
_cell.angle_beta   90.00
_cell.angle_gamma   90.00
#
_symmetry.space_group_name_H-M   'P 1'
#
loop_
_entity.id
_entity.type
_entity.pdbx_description
1 polymer ?
#
loop_
_entity_poly.entity_id
_entity_poly.type
_entity_poly.pdbx_seq_one_letter_code
_entity_poly.pdbx_strand_id
1 'polypeptide(L)'
;MDDLSSASRSRTIKSSQQVILTGAEERILFHQFNYARYTVNKLQKEVRSQAGHIPTSDQAESILSWHRRAERIREQIAETNLALVLAMAKRTRMSEVDFADLVSEGNMALLRAVDKFDAGRGYKFSTYACRAILKAFSRQGMKLSKYRQRFPTDFDPKLEKSNFLETKRADFEKDTAAEVREIVQDNRADLTDVERTVIE
;
A
#
# COMPACT_ATOMS: atom_id res chain seq x y z
N MET A 1 7.63 -46.17 -5.61
CA MET A 1 6.62 -45.20 -5.15
C MET A 1 7.43 -44.04 -4.63
N ASP A 2 7.69 -43.11 -5.54
CA ASP A 2 8.98 -42.42 -5.64
C ASP A 2 8.98 -41.11 -4.86
N ASP A 3 10.15 -40.83 -4.27
CA ASP A 3 10.52 -39.62 -3.54
C ASP A 3 10.22 -38.33 -4.34
N LEU A 4 9.23 -37.55 -3.89
CA LEU A 4 8.87 -36.25 -4.44
C LEU A 4 9.42 -35.06 -3.62
N SER A 5 10.43 -35.25 -2.77
CA SER A 5 10.83 -34.24 -1.77
C SER A 5 11.98 -33.27 -2.15
N SER A 6 12.56 -33.28 -3.35
CA SER A 6 13.82 -32.55 -3.60
C SER A 6 13.77 -31.35 -4.58
N ALA A 7 12.61 -30.92 -5.06
CA ALA A 7 12.52 -29.91 -6.11
C ALA A 7 11.88 -28.57 -5.67
N SER A 8 12.33 -27.98 -4.56
CA SER A 8 12.11 -26.55 -4.28
C SER A 8 13.44 -25.81 -4.18
N ARG A 9 14.27 -25.93 -5.23
CA ARG A 9 15.37 -24.98 -5.45
C ARG A 9 14.74 -23.61 -5.68
N SER A 10 14.74 -22.80 -4.63
CA SER A 10 14.44 -21.37 -4.66
C SER A 10 15.14 -20.76 -5.87
N ARG A 11 14.37 -20.45 -6.90
CA ARG A 11 14.84 -19.74 -8.08
C ARG A 11 15.04 -18.30 -7.65
N THR A 12 16.14 -18.04 -6.95
CA THR A 12 16.54 -16.67 -6.63
C THR A 12 16.81 -16.01 -7.97
N ILE A 13 15.89 -15.14 -8.37
CA ILE A 13 16.03 -14.32 -9.57
C ILE A 13 17.39 -13.65 -9.45
N LYS A 14 18.31 -14.01 -10.35
CA LYS A 14 19.66 -13.48 -10.41
C LYS A 14 19.48 -11.97 -10.61
N SER A 15 19.71 -11.19 -9.55
CA SER A 15 19.60 -9.74 -9.59
C SER A 15 20.36 -9.26 -10.81
N SER A 16 19.68 -8.51 -11.67
CA SER A 16 20.32 -7.64 -12.66
C SER A 16 21.49 -6.93 -11.97
N GLN A 17 22.62 -6.79 -12.69
CA GLN A 17 23.78 -6.04 -12.22
C GLN A 17 23.30 -4.74 -11.59
N GLN A 18 23.44 -4.63 -10.27
CA GLN A 18 22.96 -3.48 -9.54
C GLN A 18 23.85 -2.30 -9.90
N VAL A 19 23.34 -1.41 -10.75
CA VAL A 19 24.05 -0.21 -11.19
C VAL A 19 24.20 0.70 -9.98
N ILE A 20 25.42 0.81 -9.48
CA ILE A 20 25.75 1.74 -8.38
C ILE A 20 25.96 3.11 -9.01
N LEU A 21 25.05 4.04 -8.73
CA LEU A 21 25.14 5.41 -9.21
C LEU A 21 26.26 6.15 -8.48
N THR A 22 27.04 6.92 -9.23
CA THR A 22 27.95 7.91 -8.67
C THR A 22 27.18 9.09 -8.12
N GLY A 23 27.79 9.87 -7.21
CA GLY A 23 27.12 11.05 -6.65
C GLY A 23 26.76 12.12 -7.69
N ALA A 24 27.48 12.18 -8.82
CA ALA A 24 27.15 13.08 -9.93
C ALA A 24 25.92 12.58 -10.70
N GLU A 25 25.85 11.27 -10.99
CA GLU A 25 24.70 10.65 -11.65
C GLU A 25 23.43 10.73 -10.79
N GLU A 26 23.55 10.49 -9.48
CA GLU A 26 22.44 10.67 -8.52
C GLU A 26 21.88 12.10 -8.63
N ARG A 27 22.76 13.12 -8.62
CA ARG A 27 22.33 14.52 -8.74
C ARG A 27 21.60 14.79 -10.05
N ILE A 28 22.13 14.32 -11.17
CA ILE A 28 21.49 14.49 -12.49
C ILE A 28 20.10 13.86 -12.49
N LEU A 29 19.96 12.63 -11.98
CA LEU A 29 18.66 11.94 -11.90
C LEU A 29 17.66 12.70 -11.03
N PHE A 30 18.08 13.18 -9.85
CA PHE A 30 17.21 13.98 -9.00
C PHE A 30 16.83 15.32 -9.62
N HIS A 31 17.73 15.97 -10.37
CA HIS A 31 17.39 17.18 -11.12
C HIS A 31 16.36 16.90 -12.22
N GLN A 32 16.52 15.81 -12.97
CA GLN A 32 15.54 15.39 -13.98
C GLN A 32 14.18 15.05 -13.36
N PHE A 33 14.18 14.35 -12.22
CA PHE A 33 12.97 14.03 -11.47
C PHE A 33 12.23 15.29 -11.00
N ASN A 34 12.98 16.22 -10.38
CA ASN A 34 12.43 17.48 -9.88
C ASN A 34 11.92 18.36 -11.02
N TYR A 35 12.61 18.40 -12.16
CA TYR A 35 12.16 19.11 -13.35
C TYR A 35 10.85 18.52 -13.90
N ALA A 36 10.73 17.20 -14.01
CA ALA A 36 9.49 16.56 -14.45
C ALA A 36 8.31 16.89 -13.51
N ARG A 37 8.50 16.83 -12.19
CA ARG A 37 7.48 17.21 -11.20
C ARG A 37 7.12 18.69 -11.28
N TYR A 38 8.10 19.56 -11.49
CA TYR A 38 7.89 20.99 -11.67
C TYR A 38 7.02 21.26 -12.91
N THR A 39 7.32 20.62 -14.04
CA THR A 39 6.54 20.78 -15.28
C THR A 39 5.10 20.30 -15.11
N VAL A 40 4.88 19.16 -14.47
CA VAL A 40 3.51 18.69 -14.12
C VAL A 40 2.79 19.73 -13.27
N ASN A 41 3.44 20.23 -12.21
CA ASN A 41 2.84 21.23 -11.33
C ASN A 41 2.51 22.54 -12.06
N LYS A 42 3.39 22.98 -12.96
CA LYS A 42 3.21 24.17 -13.79
C LYS A 42 1.99 24.03 -14.70
N LEU A 43 1.92 22.94 -15.46
CA LEU A 43 0.78 22.65 -16.35
C LEU A 43 -0.52 22.53 -15.57
N GLN A 44 -0.52 21.87 -14.41
CA GLN A 44 -1.71 21.79 -13.54
C GLN A 44 -2.15 23.17 -13.03
N LYS A 45 -1.22 24.08 -12.72
CA LYS A 45 -1.54 25.46 -12.32
C LYS A 45 -2.13 26.26 -13.47
N GLU A 46 -1.59 26.10 -14.68
CA GLU A 46 -2.12 26.73 -15.90
C GLU A 46 -3.56 26.28 -16.14
N VAL A 47 -3.83 24.97 -16.11
CA VAL A 47 -5.19 24.41 -16.24
C VAL A 47 -6.13 24.92 -15.13
N ARG A 48 -5.65 25.03 -13.90
CA ARG A 48 -6.44 25.60 -12.78
C ARG A 48 -6.76 27.08 -12.98
N SER A 49 -5.90 27.84 -13.67
CA SER A 49 -6.13 29.26 -13.95
C SER A 49 -7.07 29.51 -15.13
N GLN A 50 -7.31 28.50 -15.97
CA GLN A 50 -8.23 28.59 -17.11
C GLN A 50 -9.70 28.54 -16.64
N ALA A 51 -10.57 29.26 -17.37
CA ALA A 51 -12.01 29.23 -17.13
C ALA A 51 -12.56 27.82 -17.34
N GLY A 52 -13.23 27.28 -16.30
CA GLY A 52 -13.80 25.93 -16.32
C GLY A 52 -12.89 24.83 -15.76
N HIS A 53 -11.62 25.10 -15.47
CA HIS A 53 -10.67 24.12 -14.90
C HIS A 53 -10.54 22.81 -15.69
N ILE A 54 -10.89 22.82 -16.98
CA ILE A 54 -10.85 21.66 -17.87
C ILE A 54 -9.57 21.74 -18.70
N PRO A 55 -8.70 20.72 -18.64
CA PRO A 55 -7.50 20.68 -19.47
C PRO A 55 -7.87 20.49 -20.94
N THR A 56 -7.15 21.18 -21.82
CA THR A 56 -7.17 20.89 -23.27
C THR A 56 -6.58 19.50 -23.52
N SER A 57 -6.97 18.82 -24.61
CA SER A 57 -6.44 17.50 -24.95
C SER A 57 -4.90 17.44 -24.94
N ASP A 58 -4.24 18.44 -25.52
CA ASP A 58 -2.77 18.53 -25.56
C ASP A 58 -2.15 18.72 -24.17
N GLN A 59 -2.79 19.52 -23.31
CA GLN A 59 -2.36 19.71 -21.92
C GLN A 59 -2.51 18.42 -21.11
N ALA A 60 -3.62 17.70 -21.29
CA ALA A 60 -3.85 16.43 -20.63
C ALA A 60 -2.80 15.39 -21.03
N GLU A 61 -2.51 15.27 -22.33
CA GLU A 61 -1.46 14.38 -22.83
C GLU A 61 -0.08 14.74 -22.28
N SER A 62 0.26 16.04 -22.29
CA SER A 62 1.50 16.55 -21.74
C SER A 62 1.65 16.24 -20.25
N ILE A 63 0.60 16.47 -19.44
CA ILE A 63 0.59 16.15 -18.00
C ILE A 63 0.84 14.66 -17.78
N LEU A 64 0.15 13.79 -18.51
CA LEU A 64 0.30 12.34 -18.39
C LEU A 64 1.71 11.88 -18.81
N SER A 65 2.26 12.45 -19.88
CA SER A 65 3.61 12.15 -20.35
C SER A 65 4.68 12.51 -19.32
N TRP A 66 4.63 13.74 -18.78
CA TRP A 66 5.57 14.19 -17.75
C TRP A 66 5.40 13.44 -16.43
N HIS A 67 4.16 13.10 -16.05
CA HIS A 67 3.90 12.28 -14.87
C HIS A 67 4.52 10.88 -15.01
N ARG A 68 4.31 10.19 -16.14
CA ARG A 68 4.93 8.89 -16.41
C ARG A 68 6.46 8.97 -16.40
N ARG A 69 7.03 10.08 -16.88
CA ARG A 69 8.49 10.31 -16.82
C ARG A 69 8.97 10.48 -15.39
N ALA A 70 8.25 11.24 -14.56
CA ALA A 70 8.58 11.40 -13.14
C ALA A 70 8.53 10.06 -12.39
N GLU A 71 7.48 9.26 -12.61
CA GLU A 71 7.34 7.94 -11.98
C GLU A 71 8.45 6.98 -12.42
N ARG A 72 8.79 6.93 -13.71
CA ARG A 72 9.91 6.10 -14.20
C ARG A 72 11.26 6.47 -13.54
N ILE A 73 11.54 7.76 -13.40
CA ILE A 73 12.79 8.20 -12.74
C ILE A 73 12.73 7.85 -11.24
N ARG A 74 11.58 8.02 -10.59
CA ARG A 74 11.37 7.66 -9.19
C ARG A 74 11.63 6.17 -8.95
N GLU A 75 11.07 5.31 -9.80
CA GLU A 75 11.28 3.86 -9.78
C GLU A 75 12.75 3.52 -9.98
N GLN A 76 13.42 4.10 -10.98
CA GLN A 76 14.84 3.89 -11.24
C GLN A 76 15.72 4.24 -10.03
N ILE A 77 15.44 5.38 -9.37
CA ILE A 77 16.17 5.78 -8.15
C ILE A 77 15.87 4.80 -6.99
N ALA A 78 14.64 4.33 -6.86
CA ALA A 78 14.28 3.37 -5.82
C ALA A 78 14.95 2.01 -6.04
N GLU A 79 14.89 1.47 -7.26
CA GLU A 79 15.46 0.17 -7.65
C GLU A 79 16.97 0.09 -7.40
N THR A 80 17.70 1.14 -7.79
CA THR A 80 19.15 1.24 -7.55
C THR A 80 19.49 1.20 -6.05
N ASN A 81 18.58 1.61 -5.18
CA ASN A 81 18.79 1.71 -3.74
C ASN A 81 18.10 0.59 -2.92
N LEU A 82 17.47 -0.42 -3.54
CA LEU A 82 16.82 -1.52 -2.80
C LEU A 82 17.78 -2.34 -1.93
N ALA A 83 19.02 -2.54 -2.38
CA ALA A 83 20.00 -3.29 -1.60
C ALA A 83 20.43 -2.57 -0.31
N LEU A 84 20.37 -1.23 -0.30
CA LEU A 84 20.59 -0.46 0.93
C LEU A 84 19.57 -0.86 1.99
N VAL A 85 18.28 -0.92 1.63
CA VAL A 85 17.21 -1.34 2.55
C VAL A 85 17.46 -2.75 3.07
N LEU A 86 17.80 -3.69 2.19
CA LEU A 86 18.08 -5.06 2.57
C LEU A 86 19.28 -5.16 3.54
N ALA A 87 20.36 -4.42 3.26
CA ALA A 87 21.54 -4.38 4.13
C ALA A 87 21.21 -3.77 5.50
N MET A 88 20.40 -2.72 5.54
CA MET A 88 19.96 -2.08 6.77
C MET A 88 19.03 -2.96 7.61
N ALA A 89 18.06 -3.64 6.97
CA ALA A 89 17.16 -4.57 7.64
C ALA A 89 17.95 -5.74 8.26
N LYS A 90 18.93 -6.30 7.52
CA LYS A 90 19.82 -7.35 8.01
C LYS A 90 20.68 -6.92 9.20
N ARG A 91 21.10 -5.65 9.26
CA ARG A 91 21.88 -5.11 10.38
C ARG A 91 21.02 -4.85 11.62
N THR A 92 19.79 -4.38 11.42
CA THR A 92 18.94 -3.92 12.53
C THR A 92 18.27 -5.09 13.27
N ARG A 93 17.96 -6.20 12.58
CA ARG A 93 17.32 -7.43 13.11
C ARG A 93 16.52 -7.21 14.41
N MET A 94 15.25 -6.86 14.27
CA MET A 94 14.35 -6.71 15.40
C MET A 94 13.67 -8.05 15.68
N SER A 95 13.89 -8.64 16.85
CA SER A 95 13.41 -10.00 17.17
C SER A 95 11.89 -10.15 17.12
N GLU A 96 11.15 -9.05 17.32
CA GLU A 96 9.68 -9.10 17.38
C GLU A 96 9.01 -8.85 16.03
N VAL A 97 9.71 -8.25 15.06
CA VAL A 97 9.13 -7.84 13.77
C VAL A 97 9.58 -8.82 12.69
N ASP A 98 8.65 -9.30 11.88
CA ASP A 98 9.00 -10.15 10.76
C ASP A 98 9.95 -9.44 9.78
N PHE A 99 10.89 -10.20 9.21
CA PHE A 99 11.91 -9.65 8.33
C PHE A 99 11.32 -9.10 7.03
N ALA A 100 10.30 -9.76 6.46
CA ALA A 100 9.65 -9.29 5.24
C ALA A 100 8.89 -7.99 5.50
N ASP A 101 8.21 -7.87 6.64
CA ASP A 101 7.55 -6.64 7.09
C ASP A 101 8.54 -5.48 7.25
N LEU A 102 9.70 -5.76 7.87
CA LEU A 102 10.75 -4.75 8.05
C LEU A 102 11.28 -4.24 6.71
N VAL A 103 11.55 -5.15 5.77
CA VAL A 103 12.00 -4.78 4.41
C VAL A 103 10.92 -3.97 3.68
N SER A 104 9.66 -4.37 3.78
CA SER A 104 8.53 -3.66 3.15
C SER A 104 8.40 -2.23 3.68
N GLU A 105 8.40 -2.04 5.00
CA GLU A 105 8.34 -0.69 5.60
C GLU A 105 9.59 0.14 5.25
N GLY A 106 10.76 -0.50 5.15
CA GLY A 106 12.00 0.13 4.69
C GLY A 106 11.92 0.62 3.24
N ASN A 107 11.35 -0.18 2.34
CA ASN A 107 11.13 0.19 0.94
C ASN A 107 10.14 1.35 0.82
N MET A 108 9.07 1.34 1.62
CA MET A 108 8.14 2.48 1.70
C MET A 108 8.82 3.75 2.23
N ALA A 109 9.71 3.62 3.20
CA ALA A 109 10.51 4.74 3.70
C ALA A 109 11.50 5.26 2.66
N LEU A 110 12.11 4.38 1.88
CA LEU A 110 12.98 4.73 0.76
C LEU A 110 12.22 5.55 -0.30
N LEU A 111 11.04 5.10 -0.72
CA LEU A 111 10.20 5.83 -1.68
C LEU A 111 9.84 7.23 -1.17
N ARG A 112 9.48 7.36 0.10
CA ARG A 112 9.24 8.67 0.74
C ARG A 112 10.50 9.52 0.85
N ALA A 113 11.67 8.89 0.97
CA ALA A 113 12.94 9.59 0.99
C ALA A 113 13.28 10.15 -0.40
N VAL A 114 13.04 9.39 -1.48
CA VAL A 114 13.20 9.88 -2.86
C VAL A 114 12.37 11.13 -3.09
N ASP A 115 11.10 11.15 -2.65
CA ASP A 115 10.19 12.29 -2.85
C ASP A 115 10.63 13.59 -2.19
N LYS A 116 11.41 13.48 -1.09
CA LYS A 116 11.79 14.58 -0.20
C LYS A 116 13.26 14.96 -0.28
N PHE A 117 14.07 14.17 -0.99
CA PHE A 117 15.50 14.39 -1.05
C PHE A 117 15.82 15.66 -1.85
N ASP A 118 16.86 16.36 -1.40
CA ASP A 118 17.31 17.60 -2.01
C ASP A 118 18.76 17.44 -2.48
N ALA A 119 18.92 17.28 -3.78
CA ALA A 119 20.22 17.15 -4.43
C ALA A 119 21.05 18.45 -4.41
N GLY A 120 20.44 19.60 -4.10
CA GLY A 120 21.14 20.89 -3.98
C GLY A 120 22.03 20.99 -2.75
N ARG A 121 21.80 20.15 -1.72
CA ARG A 121 22.56 20.18 -0.46
C ARG A 121 23.95 19.52 -0.54
N GLY A 122 24.27 18.83 -1.64
CA GLY A 122 25.61 18.23 -1.86
C GLY A 122 25.90 16.93 -1.09
N TYR A 123 24.93 16.37 -0.37
CA TYR A 123 25.05 15.06 0.27
C TYR A 123 24.61 13.93 -0.67
N LYS A 124 25.17 12.72 -0.48
CA LYS A 124 24.69 11.51 -1.18
C LYS A 124 23.29 11.13 -0.71
N PHE A 125 22.49 10.55 -1.60
CA PHE A 125 21.13 10.13 -1.27
C PHE A 125 21.09 9.06 -0.16
N SER A 126 22.01 8.09 -0.22
CA SER A 126 22.13 7.01 0.76
C SER A 126 22.22 7.50 2.22
N THR A 127 22.90 8.62 2.46
CA THR A 127 23.00 9.24 3.80
C THR A 127 21.62 9.65 4.32
N TYR A 128 20.80 10.28 3.47
CA TYR A 128 19.45 10.71 3.83
C TYR A 128 18.50 9.51 3.95
N ALA A 129 18.55 8.60 2.98
CA ALA A 129 17.73 7.39 2.95
C ALA A 129 17.95 6.54 4.21
N CYS A 130 19.19 6.37 4.64
CA CYS A 130 19.52 5.63 5.86
C CYS A 130 18.76 6.17 7.10
N ARG A 131 18.76 7.49 7.30
CA ARG A 131 18.01 8.10 8.43
C ARG A 131 16.50 7.87 8.33
N ALA A 132 15.94 7.95 7.12
CA ALA A 132 14.52 7.71 6.88
C ALA A 132 14.13 6.25 7.15
N ILE A 133 14.95 5.30 6.69
CA ILE A 133 14.76 3.87 6.87
C ILE A 133 14.84 3.49 8.37
N LEU A 134 15.89 3.93 9.09
CA LEU A 134 16.01 3.67 10.52
C LEU A 134 14.81 4.21 11.31
N LYS A 135 14.34 5.41 10.96
CA LYS A 135 13.14 5.99 11.59
C LYS A 135 11.89 5.14 11.32
N ALA A 136 11.76 4.58 10.13
CA ALA A 136 10.63 3.73 9.78
C ALA A 136 10.68 2.39 10.55
N PHE A 137 11.85 1.78 10.66
CA PHE A 137 12.05 0.56 11.47
C PHE A 137 11.69 0.79 12.94
N SER A 138 12.18 1.88 13.53
CA SER A 138 11.84 2.25 14.90
C SER A 138 10.33 2.45 15.08
N ARG A 139 9.66 3.14 14.14
CA ARG A 139 8.20 3.30 14.16
C ARG A 139 7.45 1.98 14.05
N GLN A 140 7.94 1.05 13.23
CA GLN A 140 7.32 -0.26 13.08
C GLN A 140 7.43 -1.08 14.37
N GLY A 141 8.61 -1.11 15.00
CA GLY A 141 8.78 -1.75 16.31
C GLY A 141 7.86 -1.15 17.38
N MET A 142 7.75 0.19 17.44
CA MET A 142 6.83 0.85 18.38
C MET A 142 5.37 0.52 18.10
N LYS A 143 4.96 0.41 16.82
CA LYS A 143 3.59 0.03 16.44
C LYS A 143 3.28 -1.39 16.91
N LEU A 144 4.19 -2.33 16.65
CA LEU A 144 4.00 -3.72 17.05
C LEU A 144 3.99 -3.88 18.57
N SER A 145 4.92 -3.24 19.28
CA SER A 145 4.95 -3.26 20.75
C SER A 145 3.63 -2.75 21.36
N LYS A 146 3.10 -1.63 20.86
CA LYS A 146 1.77 -1.11 21.28
C LYS A 146 0.62 -2.07 20.95
N TYR A 147 0.68 -2.75 19.81
CA TYR A 147 -0.32 -3.74 19.43
C TYR A 147 -0.30 -4.94 20.39
N ARG A 148 0.88 -5.51 20.66
CA ARG A 148 1.05 -6.63 21.61
C ARG A 148 0.66 -6.27 23.04
N GLN A 149 0.93 -5.03 23.47
CA GLN A 149 0.47 -4.54 24.77
C GLN A 149 -1.05 -4.48 24.88
N ARG A 150 -1.75 -4.18 23.77
CA ARG A 150 -3.21 -4.09 23.73
C ARG A 150 -3.88 -5.46 23.50
N PHE A 151 -3.25 -6.31 22.71
CA PHE A 151 -3.72 -7.64 22.33
C PHE A 151 -2.60 -8.66 22.62
N PRO A 152 -2.55 -9.23 23.83
CA PRO A 152 -1.46 -10.13 24.25
C PRO A 152 -1.45 -11.48 23.51
N THR A 153 -2.58 -11.87 22.93
CA THR A 153 -2.76 -13.14 22.23
C THR A 153 -2.96 -12.88 20.74
N ASP A 154 -2.16 -13.55 19.91
CA ASP A 154 -2.35 -13.54 18.47
C ASP A 154 -3.59 -14.35 18.09
N PHE A 155 -4.30 -13.95 17.03
CA PHE A 155 -5.45 -14.69 16.52
C PHE A 155 -4.99 -16.04 15.95
N ASP A 156 -5.40 -17.13 16.59
CA ASP A 156 -5.18 -18.49 16.10
C ASP A 156 -6.50 -19.06 15.59
N PRO A 157 -6.69 -19.22 14.26
CA PRO A 157 -7.91 -19.78 13.69
C PRO A 157 -8.33 -21.14 14.27
N LYS A 158 -7.40 -21.90 14.87
CA LYS A 158 -7.68 -23.20 15.49
C LYS A 158 -8.18 -23.08 16.93
N LEU A 159 -7.84 -22.00 17.63
CA LEU A 159 -8.29 -21.73 19.01
C LEU A 159 -9.60 -20.94 19.05
N GLU A 160 -9.94 -20.30 17.94
CA GLU A 160 -11.16 -19.54 17.78
C GLU A 160 -12.37 -20.46 17.56
N LYS A 161 -13.51 -20.10 18.15
CA LYS A 161 -14.74 -20.87 17.98
C LYS A 161 -15.26 -20.67 16.55
N SER A 162 -15.82 -21.72 15.95
CA SER A 162 -16.48 -21.59 14.64
C SER A 162 -17.72 -20.69 14.74
N ASN A 163 -17.73 -19.60 13.97
CA ASN A 163 -18.88 -18.68 13.88
C ASN A 163 -20.01 -19.22 12.99
N PHE A 164 -19.91 -20.47 12.49
CA PHE A 164 -20.88 -21.07 11.58
C PHE A 164 -22.32 -21.01 12.10
N LEU A 165 -22.54 -21.33 13.38
CA LEU A 165 -23.88 -21.30 13.98
C LEU A 165 -24.45 -19.88 14.09
N GLU A 166 -23.58 -18.89 14.33
CA GLU A 166 -23.97 -17.48 14.46
C GLU A 166 -24.32 -16.90 13.09
N THR A 167 -23.49 -17.17 12.07
CA THR A 167 -23.78 -16.82 10.67
C THR A 167 -25.08 -17.47 10.20
N LYS A 168 -25.27 -18.77 10.46
CA LYS A 168 -26.49 -19.49 10.08
C LYS A 168 -27.74 -18.95 10.77
N ARG A 169 -27.64 -18.51 12.03
CA ARG A 169 -28.75 -17.86 12.74
C ARG A 169 -29.09 -16.50 12.13
N ALA A 170 -28.09 -15.68 11.84
CA ALA A 170 -28.30 -14.37 11.24
C ALA A 170 -28.91 -14.47 9.82
N ASP A 171 -28.50 -15.47 9.04
CA ASP A 171 -29.08 -15.73 7.72
C ASP A 171 -30.53 -16.22 7.86
N PHE A 172 -30.82 -17.14 8.78
CA PHE A 172 -32.17 -17.61 9.04
C PHE A 172 -33.12 -16.48 9.51
N GLU A 173 -32.65 -15.59 10.39
CA GLU A 173 -33.43 -14.42 10.82
C GLU A 173 -33.73 -13.47 9.66
N LYS A 174 -32.79 -13.27 8.73
CA LYS A 174 -33.03 -12.46 7.53
C LYS A 174 -34.01 -13.12 6.57
N ASP A 175 -33.84 -14.42 6.32
CA ASP A 175 -34.70 -15.18 5.41
C ASP A 175 -36.13 -15.22 5.93
N THR A 176 -36.32 -15.48 7.23
CA THR A 176 -37.64 -15.46 7.87
C THR A 176 -38.26 -14.07 7.87
N ALA A 177 -37.49 -13.01 8.12
CA ALA A 177 -37.99 -11.64 8.02
C ALA A 177 -38.39 -11.27 6.58
N ALA A 178 -37.64 -11.74 5.58
CA ALA A 178 -37.96 -11.54 4.17
C ALA A 178 -39.23 -12.30 3.76
N GLU A 179 -39.39 -13.55 4.22
CA GLU A 179 -40.57 -14.37 3.99
C GLU A 179 -41.82 -13.76 4.64
N VAL A 180 -41.74 -13.32 5.90
CA VAL A 180 -42.83 -12.61 6.57
C VAL A 180 -43.20 -11.34 5.81
N ARG A 181 -42.22 -10.59 5.31
CA ARG A 181 -42.46 -9.40 4.50
C ARG A 181 -43.17 -9.71 3.19
N GLU A 182 -42.79 -10.78 2.50
CA GLU A 182 -43.47 -11.23 1.26
C GLU A 182 -44.92 -11.66 1.55
N ILE A 183 -45.16 -12.43 2.62
CA ILE A 183 -46.50 -12.87 3.03
C ILE A 183 -47.42 -11.67 3.30
N VAL A 184 -46.90 -10.64 3.98
CA VAL A 184 -47.65 -9.42 4.29
C VAL A 184 -47.91 -8.59 3.01
N GLN A 185 -46.91 -8.44 2.12
CA GLN A 185 -47.05 -7.68 0.87
C GLN A 185 -48.02 -8.32 -0.13
N ASP A 186 -47.94 -9.64 -0.31
CA ASP A 186 -48.80 -10.39 -1.22
C ASP A 186 -50.15 -10.77 -0.57
N ASN A 187 -50.35 -10.42 0.70
CA ASN A 187 -51.49 -10.79 1.53
C ASN A 187 -51.86 -12.28 1.45
N ARG A 188 -50.86 -13.16 1.38
CA ARG A 188 -51.07 -14.62 1.31
C ARG A 188 -51.65 -15.21 2.59
N ALA A 189 -51.75 -14.41 3.65
CA ALA A 189 -52.33 -14.76 4.94
C ALA A 189 -53.77 -14.25 5.13
N ASP A 190 -54.43 -13.76 4.07
CA ASP A 190 -55.82 -13.28 4.11
C ASP A 190 -56.10 -12.23 5.21
N LEU A 191 -55.17 -11.28 5.41
CA LEU A 191 -55.31 -10.25 6.44
C LEU A 191 -56.49 -9.33 6.09
N THR A 192 -57.28 -8.98 7.11
CA THR A 192 -58.36 -8.00 6.99
C THR A 192 -57.81 -6.57 6.82
N ASP A 193 -58.62 -5.65 6.30
CA ASP A 193 -58.21 -4.26 6.07
C ASP A 193 -57.73 -3.56 7.35
N VAL A 194 -58.33 -3.94 8.50
CA VAL A 194 -57.93 -3.45 9.82
C VAL A 194 -56.56 -4.01 10.23
N GLU A 195 -56.30 -5.29 9.97
CA GLU A 195 -55.02 -5.95 10.29
C GLU A 195 -53.87 -5.44 9.40
N ARG A 196 -54.12 -5.16 8.11
CA ARG A 196 -53.13 -4.52 7.23
C ARG A 196 -52.71 -3.14 7.71
N THR A 197 -53.67 -2.34 8.19
CA THR A 197 -53.42 -0.97 8.66
C THR A 197 -52.59 -0.94 9.96
N VAL A 198 -52.59 -2.02 10.74
CA VAL A 198 -51.82 -2.13 12.00
C VAL A 198 -50.37 -2.58 11.76
N ILE A 199 -50.10 -3.25 10.64
CA ILE A 199 -48.79 -3.83 10.29
C ILE A 199 -47.93 -2.88 9.43
N GLU A 200 -48.55 -1.97 8.66
CA GLU A 200 -47.85 -0.84 8.00
C GLU A 200 -47.29 0.20 8.99
#